data_AF-A0A3R9RE40-F1
#
_entry.id   AF-A0A3R9RE40-F1
#
_cell.length_a   1.000
_cell.length_b   1.000
_cell.length_c   1.000
_cell.angle_alpha   90.00
_cell.angle_beta   90.00
_cell.angle_gamma   90.00
#
_symmetry.space_group_name_H-M   'P 1'
#
loop_
_entity.id
_entity.type
_entity.pdbx_description
1 polymer ?
#
loop_
_entity_poly.entity_id
_entity_poly.type
_entity_poly.pdbx_seq_one_letter_code
_entity_poly.pdbx_strand_id
1 'polypeptide(L)' 'MNNLISNVQIMEDPEYGVILVCRNLELADQFEDFLTEKHSVLFHIKLETNQVSFFFGKTNTASEVKELFNQFMLSS' A
#
# COMPACT_ATOMS: atom_id res chain seq x y z
N MET A 1 -0.02 -12.16 -17.07
CA MET A 1 0.05 -11.13 -16.00
C MET A 1 1.50 -11.02 -15.56
N ASN A 2 2.31 -10.19 -16.22
CA ASN A 2 3.73 -10.04 -15.90
C ASN A 2 3.93 -8.70 -15.19
N ASN A 3 4.38 -8.76 -13.93
CA ASN A 3 5.11 -7.72 -13.22
C ASN A 3 4.41 -6.42 -12.76
N LEU A 4 3.14 -6.46 -12.34
CA LEU A 4 2.56 -5.36 -11.54
C LEU A 4 3.19 -5.28 -10.13
N ILE A 5 3.72 -6.39 -9.61
CA ILE A 5 4.45 -6.44 -8.34
C ILE A 5 5.75 -5.62 -8.40
N SER A 6 6.30 -5.32 -9.59
CA SER A 6 7.52 -4.50 -9.70
C SER A 6 7.35 -3.04 -9.27
N ASN A 7 6.11 -2.55 -9.22
CA ASN A 7 5.81 -1.17 -8.86
C ASN A 7 5.50 -1.01 -7.37
N VAL A 8 5.36 -2.10 -6.62
CA VAL A 8 4.94 -2.06 -5.22
C VAL A 8 5.92 -2.84 -4.36
N GLN A 9 6.44 -2.18 -3.33
CA GLN A 9 7.37 -2.76 -2.38
C GLN A 9 6.76 -2.69 -0.99
N ILE A 10 6.60 -3.83 -0.33
CA ILE A 10 6.12 -3.90 1.05
C ILE A 10 7.32 -4.19 1.94
N MET A 11 7.48 -3.39 2.98
CA MET A 11 8.56 -3.51 3.95
C MET A 11 8.04 -3.27 5.36
N GLU A 12 8.71 -3.87 6.34
CA GLU A 12 8.38 -3.73 7.76
C GLU A 12 9.45 -2.89 8.42
N ASP A 13 9.00 -1.87 9.13
CA ASP A 13 9.81 -0.92 9.86
C ASP A 13 9.49 -1.02 11.36
N PRO A 14 10.50 -1.12 12.24
CA PRO A 14 10.29 -1.26 13.67
C PRO A 14 9.68 -0.01 14.34
N GLU A 15 9.79 1.16 13.73
CA GLU A 15 9.22 2.42 14.21
C GLU A 15 7.82 2.65 13.64
N TYR A 16 7.64 2.42 12.34
CA TYR A 16 6.42 2.76 11.61
C TYR A 16 5.48 1.57 11.32
N GLY A 17 5.92 0.33 11.59
CA GLY A 17 5.18 -0.89 11.27
C GLY A 17 5.28 -1.22 9.79
N VAL A 18 4.17 -1.54 9.12
CA VAL A 18 4.23 -1.92 7.70
C VAL A 18 4.13 -0.70 6.79
N ILE A 19 5.01 -0.65 5.80
CA ILE A 19 5.08 0.39 4.79
C ILE A 19 4.94 -0.26 3.40
N LEU A 20 3.94 0.20 2.64
CA LEU A 20 3.79 -0.15 1.22
C LEU A 20 4.23 1.05 0.38
N VAL A 21 5.27 0.88 -0.40
CA VAL A 21 5.80 1.88 -1.33
C VAL A 21 5.32 1.54 -2.73
N CYS A 22 4.49 2.40 -3.31
CA CYS A 22 4.01 2.30 -4.68
C CYS A 22 4.72 3.33 -5.56
N ARG A 23 5.48 2.88 -6.56
CA ARG A 23 6.18 3.75 -7.53
C ARG A 23 5.29 4.22 -8.68
N ASN A 24 4.08 3.68 -8.79
CA ASN A 24 3.11 4.10 -9.78
C ASN A 24 2.08 5.02 -9.13
N LEU A 25 2.12 6.31 -9.48
CA LEU A 25 1.23 7.33 -8.90
C LEU A 25 -0.24 7.06 -9.23
N GLU A 26 -0.56 6.61 -10.44
CA GLU A 26 -1.95 6.31 -10.84
C GLU A 26 -2.51 5.12 -10.06
N LEU A 27 -1.65 4.12 -9.77
CA LEU A 27 -2.02 2.96 -8.97
C LEU A 27 -2.15 3.33 -7.48
N ALA A 28 -1.28 4.22 -7.00
CA ALA A 28 -1.31 4.71 -5.63
C ALA A 28 -2.60 5.50 -5.35
N ASP A 29 -3.01 6.37 -6.27
CA ASP A 29 -4.25 7.14 -6.17
C ASP A 29 -5.48 6.22 -6.07
N GLN A 30 -5.58 5.22 -6.95
CA GLN A 30 -6.64 4.20 -6.89
C GLN A 30 -6.61 3.37 -5.61
N PHE A 31 -5.42 3.04 -5.13
CA PHE A 31 -5.28 2.29 -3.88
C PHE A 31 -5.66 3.13 -2.67
N GLU A 32 -5.35 4.43 -2.65
CA GLU A 32 -5.81 5.36 -1.62
C GLU A 32 -7.34 5.42 -1.55
N ASP A 33 -8.00 5.53 -2.70
CA ASP A 33 -9.46 5.54 -2.79
C ASP A 33 -10.04 4.25 -2.21
N PHE A 34 -9.51 3.08 -2.62
CA PHE A 34 -9.89 1.77 -2.08
C PHE A 34 -9.70 1.65 -0.56
N LEU A 35 -8.60 2.18 -0.01
CA LEU A 35 -8.34 2.16 1.44
C LEU A 35 -9.33 3.04 2.20
N THR A 36 -9.66 4.20 1.65
CA THR A 36 -10.64 5.13 2.20
C THR A 36 -12.04 4.50 2.20
N GLU A 37 -12.44 3.86 1.10
CA GLU A 37 -13.72 3.15 0.99
C GLU A 37 -13.84 1.98 1.98
N LYS A 38 -12.76 1.21 2.17
CA LYS A 38 -12.76 0.08 3.12
C LYS A 38 -12.61 0.50 4.59
N HIS A 39 -12.55 1.80 4.92
CA HIS A 39 -12.29 2.30 6.28
C HIS A 39 -11.03 1.65 6.91
N SER A 40 -10.04 1.32 6.07
CA SER A 40 -9.03 0.34 6.43
C SER A 40 -7.72 1.00 6.82
N VAL A 41 -7.37 0.90 8.11
CA VAL A 41 -6.04 0.82 8.76
C VAL A 41 -4.88 1.69 8.26
N LEU A 42 -5.15 2.69 7.44
CA LEU A 42 -4.17 3.63 6.94
C LEU A 42 -3.82 4.61 8.06
N PHE A 43 -2.58 4.55 8.53
CA PHE A 43 -2.05 5.44 9.55
C PHE A 43 -1.58 6.76 8.95
N HIS A 44 -0.88 6.70 7.81
CA HIS A 44 -0.30 7.86 7.15
C HIS A 44 -0.02 7.58 5.66
N ILE A 45 -0.07 8.62 4.83
CA ILE A 45 0.39 8.57 3.43
C ILE A 45 1.46 9.65 3.24
N LYS A 46 2.57 9.26 2.63
CA LYS A 46 3.62 10.18 2.19
C LYS A 46 3.75 10.10 0.67
N LEU A 47 3.40 11.19 0.00
CA LEU A 47 3.61 11.36 -1.42
C LEU A 47 5.03 11.90 -1.65
N GLU A 48 5.79 11.23 -2.51
CA GLU A 48 7.10 11.65 -2.99
C GLU A 48 7.06 11.77 -4.52
N THR A 49 8.05 12.44 -5.11
CA THR A 49 8.04 12.83 -6.53
C THR A 49 7.80 11.66 -7.51
N ASN A 50 8.24 10.46 -7.16
CA ASN A 50 8.14 9.26 -8.01
C ASN A 50 7.50 8.05 -7.31
N GLN A 51 6.97 8.23 -6.10
CA GLN A 51 6.40 7.12 -5.32
C GLN A 51 5.49 7.62 -4.21
N VAL A 52 4.59 6.77 -3.75
CA VAL A 52 3.70 7.00 -2.61
C VAL A 52 3.96 5.92 -1.58
N SER A 53 4.17 6.32 -0.33
CA SER A 53 4.36 5.41 0.79
C SER A 53 3.12 5.41 1.68
N PHE A 54 2.51 4.25 1.83
CA PHE A 54 1.36 4.00 2.69
C PHE A 54 1.85 3.34 3.98
N PHE A 55 1.55 3.96 5.11
CA PHE A 55 1.91 3.48 6.43
C PHE A 55 0.68 2.87 7.08
N PHE A 56 0.77 1.60 7.50
CA PHE A 56 -0.34 0.86 8.11
C PHE A 56 -0.17 0.71 9.64
N GLY A 57 0.93 1.21 10.20
CA GLY A 57 1.21 1.08 11.63
C GLY A 57 1.62 -0.34 12.03
N LYS A 58 1.87 -0.53 13.33
CA LYS A 58 2.40 -1.78 13.91
C LYS A 58 1.35 -2.87 14.13
N THR A 59 0.08 -2.54 13.97
CA THR A 59 -1.04 -3.48 14.13
C THR A 59 -1.15 -4.43 12.94
N ASN A 60 -0.60 -4.04 11.80
CA ASN A 60 -0.64 -4.82 10.57
C ASN A 60 0.68 -5.52 10.34
N THR A 61 0.61 -6.64 9.63
CA THR A 61 1.77 -7.39 9.15
C THR A 61 1.97 -7.20 7.65
N ALA A 62 3.19 -7.42 7.15
CA ALA A 62 3.45 -7.35 5.72
C ALA A 62 2.54 -8.27 4.90
N SER A 63 2.17 -9.43 5.47
CA SER A 63 1.24 -10.37 4.86
C SER A 63 -0.17 -9.78 4.72
N GLU A 64 -0.71 -9.14 5.76
CA GLU A 64 -2.04 -8.51 5.70
C GLU A 64 -2.10 -7.38 4.69
N VAL A 65 -1.06 -6.53 4.66
CA VAL A 65 -0.98 -5.43 3.68
C VAL A 65 -0.83 -5.98 2.26
N LYS A 66 -0.09 -7.07 2.08
CA LYS A 66 0.04 -7.76 0.79
C LYS A 66 -1.29 -8.37 0.34
N GLU A 67 -2.04 -9.00 1.24
CA GLU A 67 -3.35 -9.54 0.94
C GLU A 67 -4.35 -8.43 0.61
N LEU A 68 -4.33 -7.33 1.36
CA LEU A 68 -5.15 -6.14 1.10
C LEU A 68 -4.87 -5.57 -0.29
N PHE A 69 -3.60 -5.41 -0.64
CA PHE A 69 -3.19 -4.95 -1.96
C PHE A 69 -3.59 -5.95 -3.05
N ASN A 70 -3.51 -7.25 -2.79
CA ASN A 70 -3.98 -8.27 -3.73
C ASN A 70 -5.51 -8.22 -3.92
N GLN A 71 -6.28 -7.96 -2.87
CA GLN A 71 -7.74 -7.76 -2.99
C GLN A 71 -8.09 -6.54 -3.84
N PHE A 72 -7.34 -5.45 -3.68
CA PHE A 72 -7.45 -4.28 -4.56
C PHE A 72 -7.22 -4.68 -6.02
N MET A 73 -6.11 -5.37 -6.31
CA MET A 73 -5.78 -5.83 -7.68
C MET A 73 -6.81 -6.80 -8.27
N LEU A 74 -7.55 -7.54 -7.44
CA LEU A 74 -8.61 -8.45 -7.88
C LEU A 74 -9.97 -7.76 -8.02
N SER A 75 -10.15 -6.57 -7.42
CA SER A 75 -11.39 -5.79 -7.47
C SER A 75 -11.38 -4.76 -8.62
N SER A 76 -10.22 -4.46 -9.21
CA SER A 76 -10.05 -3.58 -10.38
C SER A 76 -10.08 -4.33 -11.73
#